data_AF-A0A1D2QLK5-F1
#
_entry.id   AF-A0A1D2QLK5-F1
#
_cell.length_a   1.000
_cell.length_b   1.000
_cell.length_c   1.000
_cell.angle_alpha   90.00
_cell.angle_beta   90.00
_cell.angle_gamma   90.00
#
_symmetry.space_group_name_H-M   'P 1'
#
loop_
_entity.id
_entity.type
_entity.pdbx_description
1 polymer ?
#
loop_
_entity_poly.entity_id
_entity_poly.type
_entity_poly.pdbx_seq_one_letter_code
_entity_poly.pdbx_strand_id
1 'polypeptide(L)'
;MENNIKAILRSKQPHIPTGSKELKHLERLIEIGELDDLQAVSIPITPRYLITYMNSQTRGRIRSATVVSVTNQANRPNRVTVAYFKGFVNNSAPAGSTTFSIPPDFTVDFCTRGLPGEITTCNSVPNPELVFDEGRAIVSSERPEIGVSARVYYTEGDKDEQLLAITDSKVVNFNQANVGD
;
A
#
# COMPACT_ATOMS: atom_id res chain seq x y z
N MET A 1 -0.04 -21.89 -4.76
CA MET A 1 0.02 -20.42 -4.90
C MET A 1 1.45 -19.89 -4.92
N GLU A 2 2.48 -20.73 -4.72
CA GLU A 2 3.92 -20.44 -4.93
C GLU A 2 4.28 -19.75 -6.27
N ASN A 3 3.53 -20.00 -7.34
CA ASN A 3 3.89 -19.55 -8.69
C ASN A 3 3.80 -18.03 -8.90
N ASN A 4 2.98 -17.30 -8.12
CA ASN A 4 2.79 -15.86 -8.35
C ASN A 4 3.90 -15.01 -7.75
N ILE A 5 4.41 -15.35 -6.57
CA ILE A 5 5.48 -14.58 -5.90
C ILE A 5 6.81 -14.78 -6.64
N LYS A 6 7.11 -16.02 -7.06
CA LYS A 6 8.28 -16.32 -7.92
C LYS A 6 8.21 -15.61 -9.28
N ALA A 7 7.01 -15.41 -9.83
CA ALA A 7 6.82 -14.65 -11.09
C ALA A 7 7.07 -13.15 -10.91
N ILE A 8 6.63 -12.57 -9.79
CA ILE A 8 6.88 -11.15 -9.46
C ILE A 8 8.38 -10.90 -9.27
N LEU A 9 9.11 -11.76 -8.57
CA LEU A 9 10.57 -11.63 -8.38
C LEU A 9 11.39 -11.68 -9.68
N ARG A 10 10.90 -12.36 -10.72
CA ARG A 10 11.56 -12.44 -12.03
C ARG A 10 11.27 -11.23 -12.92
N SER A 11 10.33 -10.37 -12.55
CA SER A 11 9.79 -9.33 -13.44
C SER A 11 10.65 -8.06 -13.60
N LYS A 12 11.85 -7.99 -12.99
CA LYS A 12 12.77 -6.83 -13.08
C LYS A 12 12.08 -5.47 -12.87
N GLN A 13 11.11 -5.40 -11.95
CA GLN A 13 10.47 -4.15 -11.56
C GLN A 13 11.43 -3.30 -10.70
N PRO A 14 11.25 -1.97 -10.66
CA PRO A 14 12.21 -1.03 -10.06
C PRO A 14 12.51 -1.24 -8.56
N HIS A 15 11.62 -1.93 -7.84
CA HIS A 15 11.71 -2.16 -6.39
C HIS A 15 12.07 -3.60 -6.03
N ILE A 16 12.34 -4.45 -7.02
CA ILE A 16 12.94 -5.76 -6.75
C ILE A 16 14.41 -5.49 -6.42
N PRO A 17 14.91 -5.95 -5.27
CA PRO A 17 16.30 -5.75 -4.92
C PRO A 17 17.19 -6.27 -6.06
N THR A 18 18.06 -5.42 -6.60
CA THR A 18 19.04 -5.81 -7.63
C THR A 18 20.32 -6.37 -7.00
N GLY A 19 20.48 -6.19 -5.68
CA GLY A 19 21.56 -6.72 -4.89
C GLY A 19 21.41 -8.22 -4.60
N SER A 20 22.54 -8.93 -4.69
CA SER A 20 22.57 -10.39 -4.56
C SER A 20 22.32 -10.90 -3.14
N LYS A 21 22.43 -10.05 -2.12
CA LYS A 21 22.20 -10.42 -0.71
C LYS A 21 20.73 -10.30 -0.34
N GLU A 22 20.10 -9.23 -0.78
CA GLU A 22 18.70 -8.90 -0.55
C GLU A 22 17.78 -9.87 -1.28
N LEU A 23 18.12 -10.24 -2.52
CA LEU A 23 17.44 -11.31 -3.26
C LEU A 23 17.54 -12.66 -2.53
N LYS A 24 18.73 -13.05 -2.07
CA LYS A 24 18.92 -14.30 -1.31
C LYS A 24 18.16 -14.31 0.01
N HIS A 25 18.06 -13.15 0.66
CA HIS A 25 17.27 -13.04 1.88
C HIS A 25 15.77 -13.24 1.58
N LEU A 26 15.26 -12.61 0.52
CA LEU A 26 13.87 -12.73 0.10
C LEU A 26 13.53 -14.15 -0.39
N GLU A 27 14.42 -14.77 -1.16
CA GLU A 27 14.31 -16.18 -1.57
C GLU A 27 14.29 -17.11 -0.37
N ARG A 28 15.15 -16.87 0.64
CA ARG A 28 15.16 -17.64 1.88
C ARG A 28 13.87 -17.50 2.67
N LEU A 29 13.27 -16.30 2.72
CA LEU A 29 11.99 -16.07 3.38
C LEU A 29 10.82 -16.81 2.70
N ILE A 30 10.89 -16.99 1.37
CA ILE A 30 9.95 -17.83 0.62
C ILE A 30 10.18 -19.30 0.94
N GLU A 31 11.43 -19.76 0.94
CA GLU A 31 11.78 -21.17 1.21
C GLU A 31 11.42 -21.64 2.62
N ILE A 32 11.51 -20.77 3.63
CA ILE A 32 11.15 -21.12 5.02
C ILE A 32 9.63 -21.04 5.28
N GLY A 33 8.81 -20.68 4.29
CA GLY A 33 7.37 -20.62 4.44
C GLY A 33 6.85 -19.45 5.27
N GLU A 34 7.67 -18.43 5.56
CA GLU A 34 7.22 -17.18 6.22
C GLU A 34 6.40 -16.28 5.27
N LEU A 35 6.34 -16.62 3.97
CA LEU A 35 5.58 -15.93 2.93
C LEU A 35 4.43 -16.76 2.34
N ASP A 36 4.22 -18.01 2.78
CA ASP A 36 3.06 -18.84 2.41
C ASP A 36 1.99 -18.79 3.53
N ASP A 37 0.74 -19.07 3.17
CA ASP A 37 -0.47 -18.95 4.01
C ASP A 37 -0.27 -19.58 5.41
N LEU A 38 0.10 -18.74 6.38
CA LEU A 38 0.04 -19.09 7.78
C LEU A 38 -1.43 -19.40 8.07
N GLN A 39 -1.70 -20.67 8.45
CA GLN A 39 -2.97 -21.04 9.06
C GLN A 39 -3.38 -19.95 10.05
N ALA A 40 -4.60 -19.46 9.89
CA ALA A 40 -5.17 -18.31 10.59
C ALA A 40 -5.09 -18.42 12.11
N VAL A 41 -3.91 -18.17 12.69
CA VAL A 41 -3.83 -17.46 13.95
C VAL A 41 -4.24 -16.06 13.57
N SER A 42 -5.52 -15.73 13.75
CA SER A 42 -6.06 -14.41 13.47
C SER A 42 -5.47 -13.43 14.48
N ILE A 43 -4.20 -13.08 14.32
CA ILE A 43 -3.63 -11.96 15.05
C ILE A 43 -4.44 -10.75 14.55
N PRO A 44 -5.17 -10.07 15.45
CA PRO A 44 -6.12 -9.06 15.04
C PRO A 44 -5.35 -7.90 14.38
N ILE A 45 -5.52 -7.75 13.07
CA ILE A 45 -5.01 -6.61 12.34
C ILE A 45 -5.71 -5.38 12.93
N THR A 46 -4.94 -4.57 13.64
CA THR A 46 -5.48 -3.45 14.42
C THR A 46 -5.31 -2.16 13.62
N PRO A 47 -6.36 -1.34 13.46
CA PRO A 47 -6.24 -0.01 12.87
C PRO A 47 -5.20 0.84 13.62
N ARG A 48 -4.25 1.40 12.86
CA ARG A 48 -3.15 2.21 13.41
C ARG A 48 -3.23 3.65 12.96
N TYR A 49 -3.42 3.87 11.66
CA TYR A 49 -3.40 5.20 11.07
C TYR A 49 -4.64 5.48 10.24
N LEU A 50 -5.11 6.72 10.30
CA LEU A 50 -6.10 7.30 9.41
C LEU A 50 -5.38 8.27 8.47
N ILE A 51 -5.66 8.15 7.18
CA ILE A 51 -5.09 8.98 6.14
C ILE A 51 -6.25 9.70 5.46
N THR A 52 -6.20 11.03 5.42
CA THR A 52 -7.04 11.78 4.49
C THR A 52 -6.44 11.62 3.12
N TYR A 53 -7.20 11.18 2.12
CA TYR A 53 -6.66 11.10 0.77
C TYR A 53 -7.58 11.79 -0.22
N MET A 54 -6.95 12.47 -1.16
CA MET A 54 -7.63 13.11 -2.27
C MET A 54 -7.77 12.10 -3.40
N ASN A 55 -8.96 12.14 -4.00
CA ASN A 55 -9.43 11.52 -5.23
C ASN A 55 -8.51 10.53 -5.98
N SER A 56 -9.10 9.43 -6.45
CA SER A 56 -8.53 8.63 -7.53
C SER A 56 -9.37 8.89 -8.78
N GLN A 57 -9.06 9.96 -9.54
CA GLN A 57 -9.76 10.24 -10.80
C GLN A 57 -9.08 9.53 -11.95
N THR A 58 -9.86 8.78 -12.71
CA THR A 58 -9.46 8.22 -14.01
C THR A 58 -10.19 8.86 -15.18
N ARG A 59 -11.21 9.69 -14.90
CA ARG A 59 -12.01 10.43 -15.88
C ARG A 59 -11.68 11.91 -15.79
N GLY A 60 -11.29 12.51 -16.91
CA GLY A 60 -10.91 13.92 -16.98
C GLY A 60 -9.48 14.11 -17.46
N ARG A 61 -9.12 15.37 -17.71
CA ARG A 61 -7.80 15.75 -18.20
C ARG A 61 -6.71 15.51 -17.15
N ILE A 62 -7.01 15.83 -15.90
CA ILE A 62 -6.15 15.55 -14.76
C ILE A 62 -6.70 14.31 -14.06
N ARG A 63 -5.81 13.37 -13.81
CA ARG A 63 -6.04 12.12 -13.12
C ARG A 63 -5.29 12.14 -11.81
N SER A 64 -5.72 11.31 -10.86
CA SER A 64 -5.10 11.26 -9.55
C SER A 64 -5.06 9.84 -9.01
N ALA A 65 -4.09 9.55 -8.16
CA ALA A 65 -3.94 8.28 -7.47
C ALA A 65 -3.31 8.53 -6.11
N THR A 66 -3.87 7.91 -5.09
CA THR A 66 -3.28 7.91 -3.75
C THR A 66 -2.40 6.69 -3.58
N VAL A 67 -1.20 6.93 -3.05
CA VAL A 67 -0.24 5.90 -2.67
C VAL A 67 0.01 6.00 -1.18
N VAL A 68 -0.23 4.90 -0.47
CA VAL A 68 0.09 4.73 0.94
C VAL A 68 1.32 3.82 1.01
N SER A 69 2.46 4.39 1.40
CA SER A 69 3.70 3.66 1.62
C SER A 69 3.77 3.22 3.07
N VAL A 70 3.95 1.92 3.29
CA VAL A 70 4.10 1.36 4.65
C VAL A 70 5.44 0.67 4.77
N THR A 71 6.24 1.12 5.73
CA THR A 71 7.53 0.52 6.09
C THR A 71 7.34 -0.36 7.31
N ASN A 72 7.73 -1.63 7.24
CA ASN A 72 7.75 -2.48 8.42
C ASN A 72 9.01 -2.22 9.24
N GLN A 73 8.84 -1.75 10.48
CA GLN A 73 9.94 -1.48 11.41
C GLN A 73 10.08 -2.60 12.46
N ALA A 74 9.21 -3.62 12.41
CA ALA A 74 9.34 -4.81 13.24
C ALA A 74 10.44 -5.73 12.71
N ASN A 75 11.06 -6.49 13.60
CA ASN A 75 12.08 -7.49 13.26
C ASN A 75 11.52 -8.81 12.68
N ARG A 76 10.24 -8.85 12.32
CA ARG A 76 9.54 -9.99 11.71
C ARG A 76 8.59 -9.51 10.61
N PRO A 77 8.20 -10.39 9.67
CA PRO A 77 7.14 -10.07 8.73
C PRO A 77 5.90 -9.51 9.44
N ASN A 78 5.30 -8.50 8.84
CA ASN A 78 4.15 -7.80 9.39
C ASN A 78 3.06 -7.70 8.34
N ARG A 79 1.90 -8.28 8.63
CA ARG A 79 0.74 -8.21 7.75
C ARG A 79 0.06 -6.85 7.89
N VAL A 80 -0.03 -6.13 6.78
CA VAL A 80 -0.62 -4.80 6.70
C VAL A 80 -1.80 -4.81 5.73
N THR A 81 -2.90 -4.20 6.15
CA THR A 81 -4.10 -3.98 5.33
C THR A 81 -4.36 -2.48 5.21
N VAL A 82 -4.55 -2.02 3.98
CA VAL A 82 -5.02 -0.65 3.70
C VAL A 82 -6.45 -0.74 3.18
N ALA A 83 -7.38 -0.15 3.94
CA ALA A 83 -8.80 -0.09 3.60
C ALA A 83 -9.18 1.33 3.22
N TYR A 84 -9.77 1.50 2.04
CA TYR A 84 -10.16 2.79 1.48
C TYR A 84 -11.67 2.98 1.60
N PHE A 85 -12.09 4.18 1.99
CA PHE A 85 -13.48 4.54 2.22
C PHE A 85 -13.83 5.79 1.44
N LYS A 86 -15.05 5.82 0.91
CA LYS A 86 -15.66 7.05 0.41
C LYS A 86 -15.98 7.98 1.58
N GLY A 87 -16.01 9.29 1.31
CA GLY A 87 -16.58 10.27 2.24
C GLY A 87 -17.98 9.86 2.70
N PHE A 88 -18.35 10.25 3.93
CA PHE A 88 -19.66 9.98 4.53
C PHE A 88 -20.04 8.50 4.75
N VAL A 89 -19.08 7.56 4.65
CA VAL A 89 -19.28 6.14 5.00
C VAL A 89 -18.58 5.78 6.31
N ASN A 90 -19.24 4.95 7.11
CA ASN A 90 -18.67 4.45 8.37
C ASN A 90 -17.54 3.43 8.14
N ASN A 91 -16.81 3.07 9.21
CA ASN A 91 -15.65 2.16 9.13
C ASN A 91 -16.00 0.71 8.76
N SER A 92 -17.28 0.32 8.71
CA SER A 92 -17.69 -1.06 8.46
C SER A 92 -17.82 -1.41 6.98
N ALA A 93 -17.78 -0.43 6.08
CA ALA A 93 -17.99 -0.65 4.65
C ALA A 93 -16.90 0.04 3.80
N PRO A 94 -15.69 -0.55 3.74
CA PRO A 94 -14.66 -0.05 2.84
C PRO A 94 -15.13 -0.19 1.39
N ALA A 95 -14.81 0.80 0.56
CA ALA A 95 -15.05 0.76 -0.87
C ALA A 95 -14.06 -0.16 -1.59
N GLY A 96 -12.89 -0.38 -1.00
CA GLY A 96 -11.93 -1.38 -1.41
C GLY A 96 -10.85 -1.55 -0.35
N SER A 97 -10.21 -2.71 -0.31
CA SER A 97 -9.11 -2.97 0.59
C SER A 97 -8.08 -3.85 -0.09
N THR A 98 -6.83 -3.69 0.32
CA THR A 98 -5.76 -4.56 -0.13
C THR A 98 -4.80 -4.87 1.03
N THR A 99 -4.11 -6.00 0.95
CA THR A 99 -3.29 -6.54 2.05
C THR A 99 -1.97 -7.06 1.51
N PHE A 100 -0.90 -6.90 2.29
CA PHE A 100 0.42 -7.42 1.97
C PHE A 100 1.16 -7.86 3.23
N SER A 101 2.01 -8.88 3.12
CA SER A 101 2.95 -9.26 4.19
C SER A 101 4.30 -8.59 3.91
N ILE A 102 4.70 -7.65 4.76
CA ILE A 102 5.89 -6.82 4.54
C ILE A 102 7.05 -7.40 5.36
N PRO A 103 8.18 -7.81 4.74
CA PRO A 103 9.36 -8.24 5.48
C PRO A 103 9.98 -7.13 6.36
N PRO A 104 10.80 -7.46 7.36
CA PRO A 104 11.50 -6.47 8.20
C PRO A 104 12.32 -5.48 7.36
N ASP A 105 12.22 -4.18 7.66
CA ASP A 105 12.95 -3.08 7.01
C ASP A 105 12.58 -2.83 5.54
N PHE A 106 11.52 -3.47 5.02
CA PHE A 106 10.99 -3.21 3.67
C PHE A 106 9.83 -2.21 3.69
N THR A 107 9.68 -1.50 2.58
CA THR A 107 8.55 -0.60 2.30
C THR A 107 7.72 -1.16 1.15
N VAL A 108 6.41 -1.12 1.30
CA VAL A 108 5.44 -1.55 0.28
C VAL A 108 4.46 -0.42 0.00
N ASP A 109 4.21 -0.17 -1.28
CA ASP A 109 3.30 0.85 -1.76
C ASP A 109 1.93 0.27 -2.09
N PHE A 110 0.92 0.75 -1.37
CA PHE A 110 -0.49 0.43 -1.56
C PHE A 110 -1.16 1.57 -2.32
N CYS A 111 -1.63 1.32 -3.53
CA CYS A 111 -2.22 2.34 -4.38
C CYS A 111 -3.74 2.18 -4.50
N THR A 112 -4.45 3.28 -4.77
CA THR A 112 -5.88 3.23 -5.11
C THR A 112 -6.15 2.65 -6.50
N ARG A 113 -5.16 2.74 -7.41
CA ARG A 113 -5.15 2.22 -8.77
C ARG A 113 -3.71 2.03 -9.26
N GLY A 114 -3.51 1.31 -10.37
CA GLY A 114 -2.21 1.22 -11.03
C GLY A 114 -1.69 2.59 -11.49
N LEU A 115 -0.39 2.80 -11.30
CA LEU A 115 0.38 3.90 -11.90
C LEU A 115 1.56 3.32 -12.69
N PRO A 116 2.02 4.00 -13.75
CA PRO A 116 3.23 3.60 -14.46
C PRO A 116 4.45 3.57 -13.53
N GLY A 117 5.30 2.55 -13.68
CA GLY A 117 6.47 2.33 -12.82
C GLY A 117 7.53 3.44 -12.89
N GLU A 118 7.47 4.32 -13.89
CA GLU A 118 8.31 5.53 -13.99
C GLU A 118 7.89 6.63 -13.00
N ILE A 119 6.63 6.61 -12.53
CA ILE A 119 6.09 7.56 -11.56
C ILE A 119 6.23 7.01 -10.14
N THR A 120 5.71 5.81 -9.92
CA THR A 120 5.77 5.07 -8.65
C THR A 120 5.39 3.62 -8.90
N THR A 121 5.84 2.71 -8.03
CA THR A 121 5.40 1.33 -8.11
C THR A 121 4.20 1.10 -7.21
N CYS A 122 3.21 0.39 -7.73
CA CYS A 122 2.05 -0.04 -6.96
C CYS A 122 2.17 -1.53 -6.69
N ASN A 123 2.70 -1.88 -5.52
CA ASN A 123 2.86 -3.29 -5.13
C ASN A 123 1.51 -3.95 -4.83
N SER A 124 0.53 -3.15 -4.41
CA SER A 124 -0.76 -3.63 -3.95
C SER A 124 -1.87 -2.66 -4.34
N VAL A 125 -2.88 -3.16 -5.06
CA VAL A 125 -4.02 -2.36 -5.55
C VAL A 125 -5.31 -3.12 -5.22
N PRO A 126 -6.35 -2.45 -4.69
CA PRO A 126 -7.64 -3.11 -4.48
C PRO A 126 -8.25 -3.55 -5.82
N ASN A 127 -9.04 -4.63 -5.78
CA ASN A 127 -9.79 -5.12 -6.92
C ASN A 127 -11.30 -5.06 -6.62
N PRO A 128 -12.10 -4.25 -7.35
CA PRO A 128 -11.70 -3.38 -8.46
C PRO A 128 -10.88 -2.17 -8.00
N GLU A 129 -10.11 -1.59 -8.93
CA GLU A 129 -9.41 -0.32 -8.70
C GLU A 129 -10.42 0.81 -8.38
N LEU A 130 -9.97 1.77 -7.58
CA LEU A 130 -10.83 2.85 -7.11
C LEU A 130 -10.78 4.04 -8.08
N VAL A 131 -11.95 4.50 -8.49
CA VAL A 131 -12.15 5.54 -9.53
C VAL A 131 -13.12 6.64 -9.10
N PHE A 132 -13.29 6.84 -7.79
CA PHE A 132 -14.32 7.72 -7.21
C PHE A 132 -13.74 8.83 -6.34
N ASP A 133 -14.56 9.86 -6.13
CA ASP A 133 -14.17 11.08 -5.43
C ASP A 133 -14.02 10.89 -3.90
N GLU A 134 -12.88 11.38 -3.39
CA GLU A 134 -12.55 11.75 -2.00
C GLU A 134 -12.92 10.80 -0.85
N GLY A 135 -11.99 10.64 0.10
CA GLY A 135 -12.33 9.96 1.34
C GLY A 135 -11.15 9.77 2.27
N ARG A 136 -11.03 8.55 2.80
CA ARG A 136 -10.01 8.23 3.80
C ARG A 136 -9.54 6.80 3.70
N ALA A 137 -8.28 6.56 4.04
CA ALA A 137 -7.72 5.24 4.15
C ALA A 137 -7.42 4.93 5.60
N ILE A 138 -7.64 3.68 6.01
CA ILE A 138 -7.25 3.16 7.31
C ILE A 138 -6.14 2.14 7.07
N VAL A 139 -4.98 2.40 7.68
CA VAL A 139 -3.87 1.45 7.70
C VAL A 139 -3.97 0.65 8.98
N SER A 140 -4.12 -0.65 8.82
CA SER A 140 -4.18 -1.60 9.92
C SER A 140 -2.99 -2.56 9.81
N SER A 141 -2.42 -2.94 10.94
CA SER A 141 -1.29 -3.88 10.97
C SER A 141 -1.39 -4.87 12.10
N GLU A 142 -0.81 -6.04 11.88
CA GLU A 142 -0.63 -7.06 12.91
C GLU A 142 0.28 -6.54 14.04
N ARG A 143 1.42 -5.95 13.67
CA ARG A 143 2.40 -5.39 14.61
C ARG A 143 2.40 -3.86 14.54
N PRO A 144 2.48 -3.16 15.68
CA PRO A 144 2.38 -1.69 15.71
C PRO A 144 3.59 -0.97 15.11
N GLU A 145 4.75 -1.63 15.00
CA GLU A 145 5.99 -1.04 14.51
C GLU A 145 5.97 -0.89 12.99
N ILE A 146 5.25 0.12 12.51
CA ILE A 146 5.21 0.52 11.10
C ILE A 146 5.40 2.03 10.95
N GLY A 147 6.14 2.42 9.93
CA GLY A 147 6.15 3.79 9.40
C GLY A 147 5.12 3.91 8.28
N VAL A 148 4.38 5.02 8.23
CA VAL A 148 3.38 5.28 7.20
C VAL A 148 3.61 6.65 6.57
N SER A 149 3.65 6.67 5.25
CA SER A 149 3.64 7.89 4.42
C SER A 149 2.51 7.78 3.42
N ALA A 150 1.92 8.91 3.04
CA ALA A 150 0.85 8.92 2.06
C ALA A 150 1.01 10.10 1.10
N ARG A 151 0.86 9.83 -0.19
CA ARG A 151 1.03 10.81 -1.27
C ARG A 151 -0.12 10.73 -2.25
N VAL A 152 -0.46 11.85 -2.86
CA VAL A 152 -1.37 11.92 -4.01
C VAL A 152 -0.55 12.35 -5.21
N TYR A 153 -0.58 11.52 -6.24
CA TYR A 153 0.03 11.81 -7.53
C TYR A 153 -1.04 12.37 -8.45
N TYR A 154 -0.72 13.49 -9.12
CA TYR A 154 -1.56 14.09 -10.15
C TYR A 154 -0.90 13.85 -11.50
N THR A 155 -1.65 13.26 -12.43
CA THR A 155 -1.14 12.81 -13.71
C THR A 155 -2.02 13.31 -14.86
N GLU A 156 -1.48 13.35 -16.07
CA GLU A 156 -2.19 13.61 -17.32
C GLU A 156 -1.85 12.53 -18.35
N GLY A 157 -2.71 12.39 -19.36
CA GLY A 157 -2.60 11.37 -20.40
C GLY A 157 -3.50 10.16 -20.12
N ASP A 158 -3.88 9.46 -21.18
CA ASP A 158 -4.83 8.33 -21.09
C ASP A 158 -4.27 7.18 -20.24
N LYS A 159 -2.93 7.09 -20.14
CA LYS A 159 -2.21 6.07 -19.36
C LYS A 159 -1.35 6.66 -18.25
N ASP A 160 -1.68 7.88 -17.80
CA ASP A 160 -0.93 8.56 -16.75
C ASP A 160 0.55 8.79 -17.13
N GLU A 161 0.82 9.13 -18.40
CA GLU A 161 2.18 9.26 -18.94
C GLU A 161 2.91 10.51 -18.44
N GLN A 162 2.18 11.51 -17.94
CA GLN A 162 2.75 12.78 -17.49
C GLN A 162 2.48 12.99 -16.00
N LEU A 163 3.53 13.20 -15.21
CA LEU A 163 3.42 13.63 -13.82
C LEU A 163 3.29 15.15 -13.74
N LEU A 164 2.20 15.63 -13.14
CA LEU A 164 1.94 17.07 -12.97
C LEU A 164 2.39 17.57 -11.60
N ALA A 165 2.05 16.83 -10.54
CA ALA A 165 2.34 17.21 -9.16
C ALA A 165 2.29 16.01 -8.21
N ILE A 166 2.91 16.17 -7.04
CA ILE A 166 2.81 15.26 -5.90
C ILE A 166 2.48 16.08 -4.67
N THR A 167 1.53 15.63 -3.86
CA THR A 167 1.22 16.24 -2.56
C THR A 167 1.24 15.19 -1.46
N ASP A 168 1.76 15.54 -0.29
CA ASP A 168 1.66 14.68 0.88
C ASP A 168 0.25 14.75 1.50
N SER A 169 -0.26 13.57 1.84
CA SER A 169 -1.52 13.40 2.55
C SER A 169 -1.28 13.37 4.05
N LYS A 170 -2.18 13.99 4.81
CA LYS A 170 -2.09 13.96 6.26
C LYS A 170 -2.31 12.54 6.79
N VAL A 171 -1.41 12.09 7.65
CA VAL A 171 -1.48 10.83 8.40
C VAL A 171 -1.73 11.16 9.87
N VAL A 172 -2.70 10.52 10.50
CA VAL A 172 -2.98 10.69 11.94
C VAL A 172 -3.18 9.33 12.61
N ASN A 173 -2.92 9.25 13.91
CA ASN A 173 -3.24 8.06 14.68
C ASN A 173 -4.74 7.79 14.68
N PHE A 174 -5.12 6.56 14.40
CA PHE A 174 -6.51 6.14 14.34
C PHE A 174 -7.17 6.22 15.73
N ASN A 175 -8.39 6.74 15.79
CA ASN A 175 -9.16 6.97 17.04
C ASN A 175 -8.45 7.85 18.09
N GLN A 176 -7.47 8.65 17.68
CA GLN A 176 -6.84 9.63 18.56
C GLN A 176 -7.17 11.04 18.08
N ALA A 177 -7.16 11.99 19.02
CA ALA A 177 -7.22 13.40 18.66
C ALA A 177 -6.00 13.75 17.80
N ASN A 178 -6.19 14.61 16.80
CA ASN A 178 -5.07 15.18 16.07
C ASN A 178 -4.31 16.12 17.00
N VAL A 179 -3.15 15.67 17.48
CA VAL A 179 -2.31 16.45 18.41
C VAL A 179 -1.38 17.44 17.71
N GLY A 180 -1.40 17.46 16.37
CA GLY A 180 -0.38 18.15 15.58
C GLY A 180 0.90 17.33 15.50
N ASP A 181 1.66 17.55 14.43
CA ASP A 181 3.06 17.14 14.35
C ASP A 181 3.95 18.24 14.94
#